data_AF-A0A6A6JLJ8-F1
#
_entry.id   AF-A0A6A6JLJ8-F1
#
_cell.length_a   1.000
_cell.length_b   1.000
_cell.length_c   1.000
_cell.angle_alpha   90.00
_cell.angle_beta   90.00
_cell.angle_gamma   90.00
#
_symmetry.space_group_name_H-M   'P 1'
#
loop_
_entity.id
_entity.type
_entity.pdbx_description
1 polymer ?
#
loop_
_entity_poly.entity_id
_entity_poly.type
_entity_poly.pdbx_seq_one_letter_code
_entity_poly.pdbx_strand_id
1 'polypeptide(L)'
;PLPTMFRYLDALLLQCRHLHDKPPQPDLICPICSYAWDKPPIRSTFLPLTPCGHWVHYRCLIWRASANHSDRARCLTCGVVLFEWEGISMLTLATRTGLLPIENPALQRNYFDNDANMIVTNTREAYEADCAVIENTIYTCFNEEYVRTDVLAELHRRERPRAMWLKYHTDEGLVLWEMLVSIKLKRFIEENCGWVMGTDGWKQFEEG
;
A
#
# COMPACT_ATOMS: atom_id res chain seq x y z
N PRO A 1 -8.29 -3.08 23.41
CA PRO A 1 -7.31 -2.98 22.29
C PRO A 1 -7.95 -2.20 21.14
N LEU A 2 -7.19 -1.39 20.41
CA LEU A 2 -7.70 -0.75 19.19
C LEU A 2 -7.92 -1.83 18.12
N PRO A 3 -8.92 -1.69 17.23
CA PRO A 3 -9.07 -2.60 16.11
C PRO A 3 -7.96 -2.36 15.09
N THR A 4 -7.54 -3.40 14.37
CA THR A 4 -6.75 -3.22 13.14
C THR A 4 -7.59 -2.47 12.10
N MET A 5 -6.96 -1.85 11.10
CA MET A 5 -7.69 -1.12 10.07
C MET A 5 -8.74 -1.98 9.36
N PHE A 6 -8.42 -3.24 9.04
CA PHE A 6 -9.40 -4.16 8.45
C PHE A 6 -10.63 -4.34 9.33
N ARG A 7 -10.42 -4.62 10.62
CA ARG A 7 -11.52 -4.77 11.57
C ARG A 7 -12.30 -3.47 11.71
N TYR A 8 -11.62 -2.33 11.70
CA TYR A 8 -12.26 -1.03 11.77
C TYR A 8 -13.17 -0.78 10.56
N LEU A 9 -12.70 -1.04 9.35
CA LEU A 9 -13.51 -0.86 8.15
C LEU A 9 -14.62 -1.89 8.04
N ASP A 10 -14.28 -3.18 8.09
CA ASP A 10 -15.22 -4.26 7.80
C ASP A 10 -16.25 -4.43 8.93
N ALA A 11 -15.82 -4.30 10.19
CA ALA A 11 -16.70 -4.51 11.33
C ALA A 11 -17.38 -3.23 11.84
N LEU A 12 -16.73 -2.06 11.78
CA LEU A 12 -17.31 -0.84 12.36
C LEU A 12 -17.92 0.07 11.30
N LEU A 13 -17.25 0.30 10.17
CA LEU A 13 -17.79 1.19 9.16
C LEU A 13 -18.79 0.50 8.24
N LEU A 14 -18.48 -0.70 7.75
CA LEU A 14 -19.32 -1.38 6.75
C LEU A 14 -20.57 -2.05 7.35
N GLN A 15 -20.56 -2.42 8.63
CA GLN A 15 -21.75 -2.94 9.31
C GLN A 15 -22.82 -1.85 9.53
N CYS A 16 -22.41 -0.59 9.70
CA CYS A 16 -23.32 0.55 9.87
C CYS A 16 -23.87 1.10 8.54
N ARG A 17 -24.18 0.22 7.57
CA ARG A 17 -24.63 0.60 6.22
C ARG A 17 -25.87 1.49 6.20
N HIS A 18 -26.73 1.36 7.20
CA HIS A 18 -27.93 2.19 7.33
C HIS A 18 -27.64 3.68 7.58
N LEU A 19 -26.44 4.00 8.09
CA LEU A 19 -25.95 5.37 8.32
C LEU A 19 -25.19 5.94 7.13
N HIS A 20 -24.73 5.11 6.18
CA HIS A 20 -23.94 5.59 5.04
C HIS A 20 -24.71 6.66 4.26
N ASP A 21 -24.00 7.72 3.88
CA ASP A 21 -24.56 8.85 3.11
C ASP A 21 -25.76 9.54 3.80
N LYS A 22 -25.87 9.43 5.14
CA LYS A 22 -26.89 10.09 5.96
C LYS A 22 -26.26 10.87 7.13
N PRO A 23 -25.44 11.89 6.86
CA PRO A 23 -24.88 12.71 7.92
C PRO A 23 -26.00 13.41 8.71
N PRO A 24 -25.80 13.69 10.01
CA PRO A 24 -26.81 14.35 10.86
C PRO A 24 -27.14 15.78 10.40
N GLN A 25 -26.23 16.41 9.66
CA GLN A 25 -26.37 17.75 9.11
C GLN A 25 -26.09 17.71 7.60
N PRO A 26 -26.96 18.31 6.76
CA PRO A 26 -26.85 18.21 5.30
C PRO A 26 -25.71 19.03 4.71
N ASP A 27 -25.15 19.98 5.46
CA ASP A 27 -24.05 20.87 5.08
C ASP A 27 -22.67 20.34 5.52
N LEU A 28 -22.59 19.10 6.00
CA LEU A 28 -21.32 18.51 6.41
C LEU A 28 -20.32 18.41 5.24
N ILE A 29 -19.11 18.89 5.50
CA ILE A 29 -17.97 18.83 4.60
C ILE A 29 -16.97 17.79 5.09
N CYS A 30 -16.33 17.11 4.13
CA CYS A 30 -15.27 16.17 4.44
C CYS A 30 -14.00 16.92 4.89
N PRO A 31 -13.42 16.62 6.06
CA PRO A 31 -12.24 17.34 6.57
C PRO A 31 -10.96 17.09 5.76
N ILE A 32 -10.97 16.12 4.83
CA ILE A 32 -9.80 15.77 4.01
C ILE A 32 -9.85 16.48 2.65
N CYS A 33 -10.95 16.32 1.91
CA CYS A 33 -11.06 16.87 0.56
C CYS A 33 -11.77 18.24 0.52
N SER A 34 -12.36 18.70 1.64
CA SER A 34 -13.13 19.94 1.73
C SER A 34 -14.37 20.02 0.82
N TYR A 35 -14.78 18.91 0.19
CA TYR A 35 -16.01 18.82 -0.56
C TYR A 35 -17.20 18.46 0.34
N ALA A 36 -18.39 18.88 -0.06
CA ALA A 36 -19.64 18.44 0.55
C ALA A 36 -19.77 16.91 0.48
N TRP A 37 -20.45 16.33 1.46
CA TRP A 37 -20.58 14.88 1.58
C TRP A 37 -21.16 14.21 0.33
N ASP A 38 -22.07 14.86 -0.38
CA ASP A 38 -22.77 14.37 -1.57
C ASP A 38 -22.09 14.72 -2.90
N LYS A 39 -21.07 15.59 -2.89
CA LYS A 39 -20.39 16.10 -4.08
C LYS A 39 -18.88 15.88 -4.06
N PRO A 40 -18.38 14.65 -3.75
CA PRO A 40 -16.96 14.39 -3.86
C PRO A 40 -16.53 14.40 -5.34
N PRO A 41 -15.28 14.79 -5.65
CA PRO A 41 -14.75 14.79 -7.02
C PRO A 41 -14.72 13.39 -7.63
N ILE A 42 -14.56 12.36 -6.79
CA ILE A 42 -14.68 10.95 -7.15
C ILE A 42 -15.71 10.34 -6.21
N ARG A 43 -16.71 9.64 -6.77
CA ARG A 43 -17.77 9.00 -5.98
C ARG A 43 -17.19 8.16 -4.85
N SER A 44 -17.62 8.47 -3.62
CA SER A 44 -17.20 7.80 -2.40
C SER A 44 -18.34 7.83 -1.40
N THR A 45 -18.56 6.72 -0.70
CA THR A 45 -19.47 6.67 0.44
C THR A 45 -18.99 7.61 1.55
N PHE A 46 -19.90 8.35 2.16
CA PHE A 46 -19.65 9.19 3.34
C PHE A 46 -20.00 8.41 4.61
N LEU A 47 -19.03 8.29 5.50
CA LEU A 47 -19.06 7.35 6.63
C LEU A 47 -18.89 8.07 7.96
N PRO A 48 -19.64 7.65 9.01
CA PRO A 48 -19.38 8.09 10.39
C PRO A 48 -18.19 7.34 10.95
N LEU A 49 -17.21 8.05 11.47
CA LEU A 49 -16.06 7.51 12.19
C LEU A 49 -16.47 7.13 13.61
N THR A 50 -16.05 5.95 14.06
CA THR A 50 -16.28 5.46 15.42
C THR A 50 -14.96 5.55 16.19
N PRO A 51 -14.95 5.97 17.47
CA PRO A 51 -16.10 6.30 18.31
C PRO A 51 -16.52 7.77 18.27
N CYS A 52 -15.83 8.63 17.51
CA CYS A 52 -15.98 10.08 17.65
C CYS A 52 -17.19 10.69 16.91
N GLY A 53 -17.84 9.98 16.00
CA GLY A 53 -19.03 10.43 15.26
C GLY A 53 -18.75 11.44 14.14
N HIS A 54 -17.49 11.83 13.90
CA HIS A 54 -17.12 12.69 12.77
C HIS A 54 -17.25 11.97 11.44
N TRP A 55 -17.52 12.68 10.36
CA TRP A 55 -17.78 12.05 9.06
C TRP A 55 -16.68 12.32 8.04
N VAL A 56 -16.45 11.33 7.17
CA VAL A 56 -15.44 11.42 6.12
C VAL A 56 -15.83 10.58 4.91
N HIS A 57 -15.38 10.97 3.71
CA HIS A 57 -15.46 10.10 2.54
C HIS A 57 -14.55 8.89 2.74
N TYR A 58 -15.07 7.68 2.51
CA TYR A 58 -14.33 6.42 2.57
C TYR A 58 -12.99 6.50 1.83
N ARG A 59 -13.00 6.97 0.57
CA ARG A 59 -11.78 7.09 -0.24
C ARG A 59 -10.75 8.01 0.41
N CYS A 60 -11.20 9.09 1.04
CA CYS A 60 -10.34 10.02 1.74
C CYS A 60 -9.74 9.40 3.01
N LEU A 61 -10.52 8.61 3.76
CA LEU A 61 -10.01 7.86 4.92
C LEU A 61 -8.92 6.87 4.51
N ILE A 62 -9.15 6.06 3.47
CA ILE A 62 -8.16 5.11 2.97
C ILE A 62 -6.90 5.84 2.51
N TRP A 63 -7.05 6.92 1.74
CA TRP A 63 -5.91 7.73 1.29
C TRP A 63 -5.12 8.32 2.45
N ARG A 64 -5.79 8.89 3.47
CA ARG A 64 -5.10 9.47 4.63
C ARG A 64 -4.36 8.40 5.42
N ALA A 65 -5.00 7.25 5.60
CA ALA A 65 -4.42 6.15 6.33
C ALA A 65 -3.20 5.56 5.58
N SER A 66 -3.22 5.54 4.24
CA SER A 66 -2.10 5.05 3.42
C SER A 66 -0.96 6.07 3.25
N ALA A 67 -1.21 7.36 3.49
CA ALA A 67 -0.20 8.39 3.43
C ALA A 67 0.80 8.31 4.60
N ASN A 68 2.05 8.71 4.35
CA ASN A 68 3.12 8.71 5.36
C ASN A 68 2.97 9.92 6.31
N HIS A 69 1.96 9.86 7.19
CA HIS A 69 1.73 10.85 8.24
C HIS A 69 1.72 10.20 9.62
N SER A 70 2.25 10.88 10.63
CA SER A 70 2.27 10.39 12.02
C SER A 70 0.87 10.26 12.65
N ASP A 71 -0.14 10.87 12.06
CA ASP A 71 -1.54 10.87 12.52
C ASP A 71 -2.48 10.04 11.62
N ARG A 72 -1.93 9.19 10.75
CA ARG A 72 -2.67 8.36 9.77
C ARG A 72 -3.76 7.46 10.37
N ALA A 73 -3.69 7.17 11.67
CA ALA A 73 -4.69 6.40 12.40
C ALA A 73 -5.65 7.23 13.26
N ARG A 74 -5.62 8.56 13.14
CA ARG A 74 -6.39 9.48 13.98
C ARG A 74 -7.47 10.20 13.19
N CYS A 75 -8.54 10.57 13.88
CA CYS A 75 -9.54 11.48 13.35
C CYS A 75 -8.93 12.88 13.18
N LEU A 76 -9.04 13.48 11.99
CA LEU A 76 -8.49 14.82 11.73
C LEU A 76 -9.24 15.94 12.47
N THR A 77 -10.50 15.71 12.86
CA THR A 77 -11.30 16.72 13.55
C THR A 77 -10.98 16.78 15.04
N CYS A 78 -10.79 15.63 15.69
CA CYS A 78 -10.63 15.57 17.16
C CYS A 78 -9.39 14.82 17.66
N GLY A 79 -8.56 14.27 16.78
CA GLY A 79 -7.30 13.59 17.13
C GLY A 79 -7.45 12.19 17.78
N VAL A 80 -8.68 11.72 18.00
CA VAL A 80 -8.97 10.39 18.56
C VAL A 80 -8.37 9.31 17.68
N VAL A 81 -7.67 8.34 18.28
CA VAL A 81 -7.13 7.16 17.57
C VAL A 81 -8.27 6.23 17.20
N LEU A 82 -8.41 5.92 15.92
CA LEU A 82 -9.50 5.14 15.37
C LEU A 82 -9.17 3.65 15.31
N PHE A 83 -7.93 3.32 14.96
CA PHE A 83 -7.45 1.96 14.76
C PHE A 83 -5.95 1.86 15.06
N GLU A 84 -5.46 0.64 15.20
CA GLU A 84 -4.05 0.32 15.13
C GLU A 84 -3.62 0.25 13.67
N TRP A 85 -2.57 1.00 13.32
CA TRP A 85 -2.09 1.08 11.96
C TRP A 85 -1.12 -0.05 11.67
N GLU A 86 -1.39 -0.78 10.59
CA GLU A 86 -0.55 -1.88 10.12
C GLU A 86 -0.35 -1.71 8.61
N GLY A 87 0.90 -1.66 8.16
CA GLY A 87 1.24 -1.41 6.76
C GLY A 87 0.64 -2.44 5.79
N ILE A 88 0.60 -3.71 6.19
CA ILE A 88 0.03 -4.81 5.38
C ILE A 88 -1.49 -4.63 5.20
N SER A 89 -2.19 -4.32 6.30
CA SER A 89 -3.64 -4.06 6.27
C SER A 89 -3.97 -2.90 5.34
N MET A 90 -3.16 -1.85 5.40
CA MET A 90 -3.28 -0.66 4.58
C MET A 90 -3.03 -0.91 3.10
N LEU A 91 -1.95 -1.61 2.74
CA LEU A 91 -1.67 -1.95 1.36
C LEU A 91 -2.80 -2.80 0.79
N THR A 92 -3.22 -3.82 1.53
CA THR A 92 -4.24 -4.75 1.04
C THR A 92 -5.57 -4.03 0.83
N LEU A 93 -5.92 -3.09 1.70
CA LEU A 93 -7.09 -2.21 1.50
C LEU A 93 -6.94 -1.30 0.28
N ALA A 94 -5.80 -0.63 0.12
CA ALA A 94 -5.56 0.25 -1.02
C ALA A 94 -5.63 -0.51 -2.35
N THR A 95 -5.06 -1.71 -2.42
CA THR A 95 -5.14 -2.60 -3.57
C THR A 95 -6.57 -3.08 -3.82
N ARG A 96 -7.28 -3.58 -2.80
CA ARG A 96 -8.66 -4.07 -2.94
C ARG A 96 -9.64 -3.01 -3.41
N THR A 97 -9.40 -1.76 -3.03
CA THR A 97 -10.32 -0.65 -3.30
C THR A 97 -9.99 0.13 -4.58
N GLY A 98 -8.88 -0.19 -5.26
CA GLY A 98 -8.36 0.63 -6.36
C GLY A 98 -8.04 2.06 -5.89
N LEU A 99 -7.67 2.23 -4.61
CA LEU A 99 -7.34 3.53 -4.01
C LEU A 99 -5.85 3.69 -3.80
N LEU A 100 -5.07 3.04 -4.66
CA LEU A 100 -3.65 3.32 -4.70
C LEU A 100 -3.47 4.81 -5.07
N PRO A 101 -2.54 5.53 -4.41
CA PRO A 101 -2.22 6.93 -4.73
C PRO A 101 -1.93 7.17 -6.23
N ILE A 102 -1.60 6.10 -6.95
CA ILE A 102 -1.32 6.04 -8.38
C ILE A 102 -2.50 6.56 -9.24
N GLU A 103 -3.75 6.36 -8.80
CA GLU A 103 -4.93 6.61 -9.64
C GLU A 103 -5.60 7.98 -9.45
N ASN A 104 -5.10 8.83 -8.55
CA ASN A 104 -5.60 10.20 -8.43
C ASN A 104 -4.61 11.18 -9.06
N PRO A 105 -4.87 11.69 -10.28
CA PRO A 105 -3.98 12.62 -10.97
C PRO A 105 -3.72 13.90 -10.16
N ALA A 106 -4.69 14.33 -9.33
CA ALA A 106 -4.54 15.50 -8.47
C ALA A 106 -3.57 15.25 -7.30
N LEU A 107 -3.19 14.00 -7.04
CA LEU A 107 -2.30 13.58 -5.95
C LEU A 107 -1.02 12.90 -6.47
N GLN A 108 -0.83 12.78 -7.78
CA GLN A 108 0.44 12.39 -8.40
C GLN A 108 1.46 13.52 -8.19
N ARG A 109 2.04 13.57 -7.00
CA ARG A 109 3.21 14.39 -6.75
C ARG A 109 4.42 13.61 -7.20
N ASN A 110 5.03 14.07 -8.29
CA ASN A 110 6.42 13.77 -8.56
C ASN A 110 7.22 14.21 -7.32
N TYR A 111 8.15 13.36 -6.87
CA TYR A 111 9.08 13.74 -5.83
C TYR A 111 10.50 13.59 -6.38
N PHE A 112 11.39 14.41 -5.85
CA PHE A 112 12.80 14.28 -6.16
C PHE A 112 13.42 13.30 -5.17
N ASP A 113 13.96 12.21 -5.71
CA ASP A 113 14.74 11.25 -4.97
C ASP A 113 16.17 11.81 -4.81
N ASN A 114 16.52 12.25 -3.62
CA ASN A 114 17.85 12.82 -3.35
C ASN A 114 18.96 11.76 -3.45
N ASP A 115 18.67 10.50 -3.15
CA ASP A 115 19.66 9.43 -3.16
C ASP A 115 19.98 9.02 -4.60
N ALA A 116 18.94 8.82 -5.42
CA ALA A 116 19.06 8.47 -6.83
C ALA A 116 19.24 9.69 -7.77
N ASN A 117 19.22 10.90 -7.22
CA ASN A 117 19.32 12.18 -7.93
C ASN A 117 18.38 12.29 -9.16
N MET A 118 17.12 11.89 -9.01
CA MET A 118 16.14 11.91 -10.11
C MET A 118 14.71 12.19 -9.66
N ILE A 119 13.88 12.69 -10.59
CA ILE A 119 12.44 12.83 -10.36
C ILE A 119 11.81 11.45 -10.51
N VAL A 120 11.18 10.96 -9.45
CA VAL A 120 10.43 9.72 -9.46
C VAL A 120 8.95 10.04 -9.64
N THR A 121 8.37 9.41 -10.66
CA THR A 121 6.95 9.45 -10.96
C THR A 121 6.28 8.20 -10.39
N ASN A 122 5.24 8.34 -9.55
CA ASN A 122 4.50 7.19 -9.02
C ASN A 122 3.44 6.71 -10.03
N THR A 123 3.89 6.34 -11.22
CA THR A 123 3.02 5.89 -12.30
C THR A 123 3.00 4.37 -12.37
N ARG A 124 1.98 3.84 -13.05
CA ARG A 124 1.86 2.41 -13.33
C ARG A 124 3.08 1.90 -14.10
N GLU A 125 3.57 2.68 -15.06
CA GLU A 125 4.72 2.34 -15.89
C GLU A 125 6.00 2.23 -15.04
N ALA A 126 6.16 3.08 -14.01
CA ALA A 126 7.29 2.99 -13.08
C ALA A 126 7.23 1.70 -12.25
N TYR A 127 6.04 1.30 -11.78
CA TYR A 127 5.84 0.04 -11.08
C TYR A 127 6.12 -1.18 -11.99
N GLU A 128 5.61 -1.16 -13.22
CA GLU A 128 5.86 -2.23 -14.21
C GLU A 128 7.36 -2.32 -14.55
N ALA A 129 8.06 -1.19 -14.67
CA ALA A 129 9.50 -1.16 -14.87
C ALA A 129 10.28 -1.74 -13.68
N ASP A 130 9.85 -1.47 -12.43
CA ASP A 130 10.48 -2.06 -11.25
C ASP A 130 10.20 -3.58 -11.18
N CYS A 131 9.01 -4.04 -11.55
CA CYS A 131 8.71 -5.47 -11.69
C CYS A 131 9.62 -6.17 -12.70
N ALA A 132 9.82 -5.55 -13.87
CA ALA A 132 10.70 -6.09 -14.90
C ALA A 132 12.16 -6.19 -14.42
N VAL A 133 12.62 -5.23 -13.61
CA VAL A 133 13.97 -5.29 -13.00
C VAL A 133 14.07 -6.43 -11.99
N ILE A 134 13.05 -6.64 -11.15
CA ILE A 134 13.01 -7.79 -10.23
C ILE A 134 13.12 -9.10 -11.00
N GLU A 135 12.26 -9.28 -12.01
CA GLU A 135 12.22 -10.51 -12.81
C GLU A 135 13.54 -10.77 -13.53
N ASN A 136 14.15 -9.74 -14.13
CA ASN A 136 15.45 -9.86 -14.76
C ASN A 136 16.56 -10.18 -13.76
N THR A 137 16.56 -9.54 -12.58
CA THR A 137 17.53 -9.84 -11.52
C THR A 137 17.40 -11.28 -11.04
N ILE A 138 16.18 -11.77 -10.81
CA ILE A 138 15.94 -13.18 -10.44
C ILE A 138 16.48 -14.10 -11.54
N TYR A 139 16.16 -13.83 -12.81
CA TYR A 139 16.64 -14.62 -13.94
C TYR A 139 18.17 -14.66 -14.00
N THR A 140 18.85 -13.51 -13.88
CA THR A 140 20.32 -13.43 -13.87
C THR A 140 20.91 -14.22 -12.71
N CYS A 141 20.40 -14.03 -11.49
CA CYS A 141 20.92 -14.72 -10.30
C CYS A 141 20.75 -16.25 -10.35
N PHE A 142 19.76 -16.76 -11.08
CA PHE A 142 19.49 -18.20 -11.20
C PHE A 142 20.17 -18.84 -12.42
N ASN A 143 20.40 -18.11 -13.51
CA ASN A 143 20.94 -18.67 -14.75
C ASN A 143 22.44 -18.38 -14.97
N GLU A 144 23.01 -17.35 -14.34
CA GLU A 144 24.45 -17.12 -14.42
C GLU A 144 25.20 -18.06 -13.45
N GLU A 145 25.85 -19.06 -14.02
CA GLU A 145 26.30 -20.32 -13.42
C GLU A 145 27.27 -20.27 -12.22
N TYR A 146 27.67 -19.12 -11.66
CA TYR A 146 28.79 -19.12 -10.71
C TYR A 146 28.72 -18.22 -9.47
N VAL A 147 27.71 -17.38 -9.28
CA VAL A 147 27.56 -16.64 -8.02
C VAL A 147 26.09 -16.59 -7.66
N ARG A 148 25.68 -17.43 -6.70
CA ARG A 148 24.41 -17.31 -5.98
C ARG A 148 24.42 -15.98 -5.24
N THR A 149 24.06 -14.93 -5.97
CA THR A 149 24.01 -13.58 -5.45
C THR A 149 22.63 -13.40 -4.83
N ASP A 150 22.58 -12.88 -3.62
CA ASP A 150 21.32 -12.53 -2.97
C ASP A 150 20.56 -11.52 -3.85
N VAL A 151 19.35 -11.91 -4.30
CA VAL A 151 18.48 -11.10 -5.16
C VAL A 151 18.19 -9.75 -4.52
N LEU A 152 17.96 -9.70 -3.21
CA LEU A 152 17.71 -8.45 -2.49
C LEU A 152 18.96 -7.59 -2.44
N ALA A 153 20.14 -8.19 -2.23
CA ALA A 153 21.39 -7.45 -2.24
C ALA A 153 21.72 -6.85 -3.63
N GLU A 154 21.44 -7.58 -4.72
CA GLU A 154 21.59 -7.05 -6.09
C GLU A 154 20.58 -5.94 -6.38
N LEU A 155 19.32 -6.11 -5.98
CA LEU A 155 18.30 -5.05 -6.13
C LEU A 155 18.68 -3.79 -5.33
N HIS A 156 19.21 -3.96 -4.12
CA HIS A 156 19.71 -2.86 -3.31
C HIS A 156 20.88 -2.13 -3.99
N ARG A 157 21.86 -2.89 -4.54
CA ARG A 157 22.96 -2.31 -5.34
C ARG A 157 22.50 -1.55 -6.58
N ARG A 158 21.32 -1.88 -7.11
CA ARG A 158 20.68 -1.18 -8.25
C ARG A 158 19.77 -0.02 -7.82
N GLU A 159 19.79 0.36 -6.54
CA GLU A 159 18.95 1.42 -5.99
C GLU A 159 17.46 1.20 -6.31
N ARG A 160 16.99 -0.03 -6.07
CA ARG A 160 15.57 -0.42 -6.23
C ARG A 160 14.96 -0.73 -4.88
N PRO A 161 13.67 -0.41 -4.66
CA PRO A 161 12.71 0.13 -5.62
C PRO A 161 12.84 1.64 -5.83
N ARG A 162 12.36 2.12 -6.98
CA ARG A 162 12.21 3.56 -7.23
C ARG A 162 10.90 4.09 -6.66
N ALA A 163 9.84 3.28 -6.73
CA ALA A 163 8.53 3.67 -6.25
C ALA A 163 8.56 4.06 -4.75
N MET A 164 8.09 5.28 -4.42
CA MET A 164 8.16 5.85 -3.06
C MET A 164 7.60 4.92 -1.99
N TRP A 165 6.47 4.28 -2.28
CA TRP A 165 5.72 3.46 -1.34
C TRP A 165 6.35 2.08 -1.13
N LEU A 166 7.37 1.72 -1.92
CA LEU A 166 8.17 0.51 -1.75
C LEU A 166 9.56 0.83 -1.21
N LYS A 167 9.95 2.10 -1.06
CA LYS A 167 11.32 2.46 -0.69
C LYS A 167 11.69 1.99 0.72
N TYR A 168 12.98 1.70 0.88
CA TYR A 168 13.62 1.26 2.12
C TYR A 168 13.58 2.25 3.30
N HIS A 169 13.29 3.53 3.07
CA HIS A 169 13.29 4.55 4.13
C HIS A 169 12.08 4.46 5.07
N THR A 170 11.09 3.66 4.70
CA THR A 170 9.97 3.28 5.57
C THR A 170 10.04 1.78 5.83
N ASP A 171 9.88 1.36 7.08
CA ASP A 171 9.83 -0.07 7.44
C ASP A 171 8.78 -0.79 6.60
N GLU A 172 7.67 -0.12 6.27
CA GLU A 172 6.59 -0.72 5.51
C GLU A 172 6.94 -0.83 4.04
N GLY A 173 7.55 0.19 3.43
CA GLY A 173 8.05 0.11 2.07
C GLY A 173 9.05 -1.04 1.89
N LEU A 174 9.96 -1.23 2.85
CA LEU A 174 10.89 -2.36 2.88
C LEU A 174 10.14 -3.69 2.87
N VAL A 175 9.20 -3.91 3.80
CA VAL A 175 8.41 -5.15 3.88
C VAL A 175 7.62 -5.40 2.60
N LEU A 176 6.99 -4.36 2.05
CA LEU A 176 6.21 -4.48 0.81
C LEU A 176 7.09 -4.82 -0.39
N TRP A 177 8.29 -4.25 -0.44
CA TRP A 177 9.27 -4.57 -1.47
C TRP A 177 9.76 -6.00 -1.36
N GLU A 178 10.14 -6.45 -0.17
CA GLU A 178 10.56 -7.83 0.08
C GLU A 178 9.45 -8.83 -0.25
N MET A 179 8.20 -8.53 0.12
CA MET A 179 7.04 -9.34 -0.26
C MET A 179 6.86 -9.39 -1.78
N LEU A 180 7.00 -8.26 -2.49
CA LEU A 180 6.90 -8.23 -3.95
C LEU A 180 8.00 -9.08 -4.59
N VAL A 181 9.24 -8.95 -4.13
CA VAL A 181 10.38 -9.76 -4.60
C VAL A 181 10.12 -11.23 -4.34
N SER A 182 9.67 -11.60 -3.14
CA SER A 182 9.35 -12.98 -2.77
C SER A 182 8.23 -13.57 -3.61
N ILE A 183 7.17 -12.81 -3.89
CA ILE A 183 6.07 -13.25 -4.78
C ILE A 183 6.59 -13.51 -6.20
N LYS A 184 7.42 -12.62 -6.73
CA LYS A 184 8.01 -12.77 -8.07
C LYS A 184 8.99 -13.93 -8.13
N LEU A 185 9.81 -14.11 -7.10
CA LEU A 185 10.74 -15.23 -6.97
C LEU A 185 10.00 -16.56 -6.87
N LYS A 186 8.96 -16.64 -6.02
CA LYS A 186 8.09 -17.82 -5.90
C LYS A 186 7.56 -18.23 -7.27
N ARG A 187 6.94 -17.28 -7.97
CA ARG A 187 6.38 -17.50 -9.30
C ARG A 187 7.45 -17.96 -10.30
N PHE A 188 8.63 -17.33 -10.31
CA PHE A 188 9.72 -17.73 -11.19
C PHE A 188 10.15 -19.17 -10.94
N ILE A 189 10.31 -19.58 -9.68
CA ILE A 189 10.71 -20.94 -9.31
C ILE A 189 9.64 -21.96 -9.72
N GLU A 190 8.36 -21.68 -9.48
CA GLU A 190 7.24 -22.54 -9.88
C GLU A 190 7.19 -22.73 -11.40
N GLU A 191 7.39 -21.65 -12.17
CA GLU A 191 7.29 -21.66 -13.64
C GLU A 191 8.53 -22.22 -14.34
N ASN A 192 9.74 -22.01 -13.79
CA ASN A 192 11.01 -22.27 -14.50
C ASN A 192 11.93 -23.28 -13.79
N CYS A 193 11.72 -23.52 -12.49
CA CYS A 193 12.61 -24.33 -11.65
C CYS A 193 11.85 -25.44 -10.93
N GLY A 194 10.97 -26.16 -11.64
CA GLY A 194 10.13 -27.21 -11.05
C GLY A 194 10.89 -28.30 -10.27
N TRP A 195 12.19 -28.49 -10.54
CA TRP A 195 13.07 -29.39 -9.80
C TRP A 195 13.39 -28.93 -8.36
N VAL A 196 13.19 -27.65 -8.04
CA VAL A 196 13.35 -27.10 -6.68
C VAL A 196 12.13 -27.38 -5.81
N MET A 197 10.96 -27.55 -6.42
CA MET A 197 9.71 -27.76 -5.69
C MET A 197 9.76 -29.06 -4.86
N GLY A 198 9.42 -28.95 -3.58
CA GLY A 198 9.43 -30.08 -2.63
C GLY A 198 10.79 -30.35 -1.95
N THR A 199 11.85 -29.64 -2.33
CA THR A 199 13.10 -29.63 -1.56
C THR A 199 12.90 -29.00 -0.18
N ASP A 200 13.75 -29.32 0.79
CA ASP A 200 13.63 -28.74 2.13
C ASP A 200 13.85 -27.22 2.13
N GLY A 201 14.69 -26.70 1.22
CA GLY A 201 14.84 -25.26 1.02
C GLY A 201 13.56 -24.59 0.50
N TRP A 202 12.81 -25.27 -0.38
CA TRP A 202 11.50 -24.78 -0.82
C TRP A 202 10.48 -24.76 0.32
N LYS A 203 10.43 -25.81 1.14
CA LYS A 203 9.52 -25.87 2.30
C LYS A 203 9.81 -24.75 3.28
N GLN A 204 11.09 -24.51 3.60
CA GLN A 204 11.50 -23.39 4.46
C GLN A 204 11.06 -22.05 3.87
N PHE A 205 11.23 -21.85 2.56
CA PHE A 205 10.76 -20.64 1.89
C PHE A 205 9.24 -20.44 1.98
N GLU A 206 8.45 -21.52 1.88
CA GLU A 206 6.99 -21.43 2.03
C GLU A 206 6.52 -21.18 3.47
N GLU A 207 7.32 -21.58 4.46
CA GLU A 207 7.04 -21.41 5.88
C GLU A 207 7.38 -20.00 6.41
N GLY A 208 8.25 -19.27 5.70
CA GLY A 208 8.68 -17.90 6.03
C GLY A 208 9.84 -17.86 7.01
#